data_AF-A0A964PYZ4-F1
#
_entry.id   AF-A0A964PYZ4-F1
#
_cell.length_a   1.000
_cell.length_b   1.000
_cell.length_c   1.000
_cell.angle_alpha   90.00
_cell.angle_beta   90.00
_cell.angle_gamma   90.00
#
_symmetry.space_group_name_H-M   'P 1'
#
loop_
_entity.id
_entity.type
_entity.pdbx_description
1 polymer ?
#
loop_
_entity_poly.entity_id
_entity_poly.type
_entity_poly.pdbx_seq_one_letter_code
_entity_poly.pdbx_strand_id
1 'polypeptide(L)'
;MREKGFRFLVGLVIITAATGCDNVAFGGIQVELRAPPPPPGSAPVEGALDLTAPLDLGSILYLVERFEDSQASIVPVAVLADRGYRALPDSSQLPGLLDRFPLGRWEPGTEFTLFAQGVRAGTFITDGTSEVDASTCQARPRAVGRIELRPEAVSQQRFLALTPVDVPSSSGPLTPGLIEDAPLRAAATGLAQRLIPEMGVQWPPSIPAIRRDLQPIVLESGGAAGLAVSFVYGDGLVVGPPTRRLAYSLFILAEATPARYEPVFAWYQRYDSRGKAFPRFLAAHDAHGIGAPDALLEVFGESARWLAIVGPQEGQWRVLFQDGCGVPASADGLRTFP
;
A
#
# COMPACT_ATOMS: atom_id res chain seq x y z
N MET A 1 56.52 32.12 -29.32
CA MET A 1 56.99 33.50 -29.10
C MET A 1 55.98 34.16 -28.16
N ARG A 2 56.38 34.39 -26.90
CA ARG A 2 56.92 35.67 -26.38
C ARG A 2 55.84 36.75 -26.35
N GLU A 3 55.30 37.02 -25.16
CA GLU A 3 55.72 38.10 -24.24
C GLU A 3 54.87 39.37 -24.48
N LYS A 4 54.02 39.76 -23.52
CA LYS A 4 54.27 40.67 -22.37
C LYS A 4 54.12 42.16 -22.73
N GLY A 5 53.59 42.90 -21.75
CA GLY A 5 53.81 44.34 -21.55
C GLY A 5 52.56 45.15 -21.89
N PHE A 6 51.74 45.64 -20.97
CA PHE A 6 51.98 46.47 -19.78
C PHE A 6 52.65 47.83 -20.09
N ARG A 7 52.08 48.87 -19.45
CA ARG A 7 52.57 50.23 -19.11
C ARG A 7 51.96 51.40 -19.90
N PHE A 8 51.56 52.55 -19.33
CA PHE A 8 51.67 53.13 -17.99
C PHE A 8 50.76 54.40 -17.88
N LEU A 9 50.26 54.69 -16.65
CA LEU A 9 50.12 55.99 -15.94
C LEU A 9 49.51 57.23 -16.66
N VAL A 10 48.65 58.06 -16.05
CA VAL A 10 48.83 59.00 -14.91
C VAL A 10 47.40 59.43 -14.51
N GLY A 11 46.91 59.54 -13.27
CA GLY A 11 47.50 59.92 -11.99
C GLY A 11 46.89 61.27 -11.55
N LEU A 12 45.99 61.27 -10.55
CA LEU A 12 45.90 62.42 -9.66
C LEU A 12 45.68 61.96 -8.22
N VAL A 13 46.68 62.32 -7.43
CA VAL A 13 46.84 62.09 -6.00
C VAL A 13 46.18 63.25 -5.27
N ILE A 14 45.38 62.96 -4.26
CA ILE A 14 45.12 63.90 -3.17
C ILE A 14 45.47 63.19 -1.86
N ILE A 15 46.51 63.71 -1.22
CA ILE A 15 46.93 63.36 0.14
C ILE A 15 46.29 64.37 1.06
N THR A 16 45.52 63.90 2.06
CA THR A 16 45.26 64.67 3.28
C THR A 16 45.11 63.73 4.48
N ALA A 17 46.16 63.75 5.30
CA ALA A 17 46.26 63.68 6.77
C ALA A 17 45.39 62.72 7.61
N ALA A 18 46.09 62.07 8.52
CA ALA A 18 45.64 61.11 9.52
C ALA A 18 44.73 61.70 10.60
N THR A 19 43.72 60.91 10.99
CA THR A 19 43.18 60.86 12.35
C THR A 19 42.71 59.44 12.66
N GLY A 20 43.24 58.87 13.75
CA GLY A 20 42.50 57.92 14.60
C GLY A 20 42.40 56.48 14.12
N CYS A 21 43.10 55.60 14.82
CA CYS A 21 42.76 54.20 14.93
C CYS A 21 41.30 54.04 15.41
N ASP A 22 40.50 53.22 14.75
CA ASP A 22 39.72 52.21 15.47
C ASP A 22 39.39 51.04 14.55
N ASN A 23 40.17 49.97 14.68
CA ASN A 23 39.80 48.67 14.14
C ASN A 23 38.73 48.11 15.08
N VAL A 24 37.47 48.24 14.70
CA VAL A 24 36.37 47.55 15.41
C VAL A 24 36.47 46.05 15.08
N ALA A 25 37.35 45.36 15.80
CA ALA A 25 37.25 43.91 15.92
C ALA A 25 36.02 43.65 16.79
N PHE A 26 34.91 43.26 16.16
CA PHE A 26 33.85 42.59 16.89
C PHE A 26 34.46 41.32 17.46
N GLY A 27 34.86 41.37 18.74
CA GLY A 27 35.24 40.21 19.51
C GLY A 27 34.05 39.27 19.50
N GLY A 28 34.07 38.31 18.57
CA GLY A 28 33.06 37.28 18.47
C GLY A 28 33.02 36.54 19.79
N ILE A 29 31.85 36.54 20.42
CA ILE A 29 31.60 35.74 21.60
C ILE A 29 31.55 34.29 21.12
N GLN A 30 32.47 33.45 21.59
CA GLN A 30 32.31 32.01 21.46
C GLN A 30 31.30 31.55 22.52
N VAL A 31 30.08 31.28 22.07
CA VAL A 31 29.04 30.66 22.90
C VAL A 31 29.15 29.16 22.72
N GLU A 32 29.73 28.48 23.70
CA GLU A 32 29.66 27.02 23.80
C GLU A 32 28.44 26.66 24.66
N LEU A 33 27.47 25.98 24.04
CA LEU A 33 26.31 25.43 24.75
C LEU A 33 26.78 24.24 25.59
N ARG A 34 27.12 24.50 26.85
CA ARG A 34 27.37 23.46 27.85
C ARG A 34 26.06 23.10 28.54
N ALA A 35 25.67 21.83 28.45
CA ALA A 35 24.58 21.31 29.26
C ALA A 35 24.92 21.50 30.76
N PRO A 36 23.96 21.91 31.61
CA PRO A 36 24.17 21.97 33.04
C PRO A 36 24.61 20.59 33.55
N PRO A 37 25.55 20.52 34.51
CA PRO A 37 25.86 19.26 35.16
C PRO A 37 24.56 18.66 35.75
N PRO A 38 24.29 17.37 35.54
CA PRO A 38 23.08 16.74 36.03
C PRO A 38 22.99 16.92 37.56
N PRO A 39 21.79 17.17 38.12
CA PRO A 39 21.61 17.21 39.56
C PRO A 39 22.17 15.93 40.21
N PRO A 40 22.86 16.02 41.37
CA PRO A 40 23.36 14.84 42.06
C PRO A 40 22.19 13.89 42.37
N GLY A 41 22.25 12.68 41.81
CA GLY A 41 21.18 11.68 41.88
C GLY A 41 20.38 11.49 40.59
N SER A 42 20.61 12.31 39.56
CA SER A 42 20.09 12.06 38.22
C SER A 42 21.01 11.04 37.55
N ALA A 43 20.76 9.75 37.80
CA ALA A 43 21.25 8.75 36.85
C ALA A 43 20.74 9.16 35.46
N PRO A 44 21.54 9.03 34.39
CA PRO A 44 20.96 9.07 33.07
C PRO A 44 19.89 7.97 33.08
N VAL A 45 18.61 8.35 32.92
CA VAL A 45 17.64 7.38 32.44
C VAL A 45 18.02 7.20 30.97
N GLU A 46 19.07 6.43 30.73
CA GLU A 46 19.20 5.66 29.51
C GLU A 46 18.05 4.66 29.55
N GLY A 47 16.87 5.14 29.18
CA GLY A 47 15.82 4.27 28.68
C GLY A 47 16.29 3.76 27.33
N ALA A 48 17.28 2.86 27.33
CA ALA A 48 17.58 2.07 26.16
C ALA A 48 16.25 1.42 25.75
N LEU A 49 15.79 1.72 24.53
CA LEU A 49 14.63 1.04 23.96
C LEU A 49 14.91 -0.46 24.08
N ASP A 50 14.08 -1.16 24.85
CA ASP A 50 14.17 -2.60 24.94
C ASP A 50 13.71 -3.19 23.59
N LEU A 51 14.69 -3.42 22.72
CA LEU A 51 14.50 -4.01 21.39
C LEU A 51 14.19 -5.51 21.46
N THR A 52 14.11 -6.09 22.66
CA THR A 52 13.83 -7.52 22.87
C THR A 52 12.38 -7.79 23.27
N ALA A 53 11.61 -6.75 23.59
CA ALA A 53 10.19 -6.87 23.91
C ALA A 53 9.31 -6.86 22.64
N PRO A 54 8.34 -7.77 22.50
CA PRO A 54 7.33 -7.73 21.44
C PRO A 54 6.60 -6.39 21.36
N LEU A 55 6.21 -6.00 20.14
CA LEU A 55 5.29 -4.88 19.94
C LEU A 55 3.86 -5.35 20.18
N ASP A 56 3.07 -4.58 20.91
CA ASP A 56 1.62 -4.73 20.92
C ASP A 56 1.01 -3.72 19.95
N LEU A 57 0.45 -4.23 18.86
CA LEU A 57 -0.19 -3.45 17.81
C LEU A 57 -1.69 -3.79 17.71
N GLY A 58 -2.20 -4.69 18.55
CA GLY A 58 -3.52 -5.31 18.39
C GLY A 58 -3.59 -6.29 17.21
N SER A 59 -4.82 -6.55 16.76
CA SER A 59 -5.13 -7.46 15.66
C SER A 59 -4.67 -6.89 14.32
N ILE A 60 -4.05 -7.73 13.49
CA ILE A 60 -3.44 -7.30 12.22
C ILE A 60 -4.03 -8.14 11.09
N LEU A 61 -4.39 -7.47 10.00
CA LEU A 61 -4.67 -8.11 8.73
C LEU A 61 -3.36 -8.38 8.00
N TYR A 62 -3.17 -9.59 7.51
CA TYR A 62 -1.98 -10.00 6.76
C TYR A 62 -2.33 -10.37 5.31
N LEU A 63 -1.36 -10.19 4.42
CA LEU A 63 -1.37 -10.73 3.07
C LEU A 63 -0.41 -11.92 3.03
N VAL A 64 -0.89 -13.04 2.51
CA VAL A 64 -0.08 -14.24 2.27
C VAL A 64 -0.01 -14.51 0.78
N GLU A 65 1.21 -14.62 0.25
CA GLU A 65 1.47 -14.93 -1.15
C GLU A 65 2.28 -16.22 -1.28
N ARG A 66 1.77 -17.15 -2.09
CA ARG A 66 2.42 -18.42 -2.42
C ARG A 66 3.45 -18.23 -3.53
N PHE A 67 4.61 -18.86 -3.40
CA PHE A 67 5.67 -18.80 -4.43
C PHE A 67 6.25 -20.18 -4.83
N GLU A 68 5.99 -21.23 -4.06
CA GLU A 68 6.19 -22.64 -4.43
C GLU A 68 4.95 -23.45 -4.01
N ASP A 69 4.83 -24.73 -4.38
CA ASP A 69 3.59 -25.52 -4.18
C ASP A 69 3.07 -25.52 -2.73
N SER A 70 3.97 -25.44 -1.74
CA SER A 70 3.64 -25.41 -0.31
C SER A 70 4.32 -24.29 0.49
N GLN A 71 5.11 -23.42 -0.15
CA GLN A 71 5.75 -22.30 0.53
C GLN A 71 5.04 -20.98 0.23
N ALA A 72 4.93 -20.16 1.26
CA ALA A 72 4.37 -18.83 1.14
C ALA A 72 5.13 -17.85 2.03
N SER A 73 4.86 -16.57 1.80
CA SER A 73 5.26 -15.51 2.71
C SER A 73 4.09 -14.73 3.20
N ILE A 74 4.23 -14.20 4.41
CA ILE A 74 3.25 -13.37 5.08
C ILE A 74 3.83 -11.98 5.32
N VAL A 75 3.05 -10.94 5.02
CA VAL A 75 3.36 -9.54 5.34
C VAL A 75 2.17 -8.89 6.04
N PRO A 76 2.40 -8.04 7.06
CA PRO A 76 1.32 -7.31 7.69
C PRO A 76 0.84 -6.20 6.74
N VAL A 77 -0.48 -6.00 6.66
CA VAL A 77 -1.11 -4.99 5.79
C VAL A 77 -1.51 -3.77 6.60
N ALA A 78 -2.39 -3.97 7.58
CA ALA A 78 -2.97 -2.92 8.40
C ALA A 78 -3.39 -3.47 9.76
N VAL A 79 -3.45 -2.58 10.76
CA VAL A 79 -4.02 -2.89 12.07
C VAL A 79 -5.54 -2.79 11.97
N LEU A 80 -6.25 -3.80 12.46
CA LEU A 80 -7.71 -3.79 12.55
C LEU A 80 -8.14 -2.81 13.65
N ALA A 81 -9.15 -2.00 13.34
CA ALA A 81 -9.88 -1.16 14.28
C ALA A 81 -11.37 -1.57 14.24
N ASP A 82 -12.20 -1.06 15.15
CA ASP A 82 -13.59 -1.52 15.32
C ASP A 82 -14.41 -1.60 14.02
N ARG A 83 -14.21 -0.66 13.09
CA ARG A 83 -14.89 -0.61 11.77
C ARG A 83 -13.99 -0.03 10.68
N GLY A 84 -12.75 -0.47 10.64
CA GLY A 84 -11.80 0.01 9.64
C GLY A 84 -10.37 -0.35 9.98
N TYR A 85 -9.45 0.42 9.44
CA TYR A 85 -8.04 0.07 9.42
C TYR A 85 -7.18 1.24 9.86
N ARG A 86 -6.09 0.93 10.58
CA ARG A 86 -5.02 1.88 10.87
C ARG A 86 -3.75 1.43 10.19
N ALA A 87 -2.96 2.40 9.73
CA ALA A 87 -1.63 2.13 9.21
C ALA A 87 -0.74 1.46 10.26
N LEU A 88 0.11 0.56 9.80
CA LEU A 88 1.23 0.09 10.61
C LEU A 88 2.15 1.28 10.86
N PRO A 89 2.75 1.39 12.07
CA PRO A 89 3.74 2.42 12.31
C PRO A 89 4.90 2.27 11.32
N ASP A 90 5.51 3.38 10.93
CA ASP A 90 6.77 3.36 10.21
C ASP A 90 7.97 3.40 11.19
N SER A 91 9.18 3.18 10.68
CA SER A 91 10.40 3.19 11.50
C SER A 91 10.75 4.56 12.06
N SER A 92 10.21 5.65 11.50
CA SER A 92 10.37 7.01 12.03
C SER A 92 9.45 7.26 13.24
N GLN A 93 8.27 6.65 13.25
CA GLN A 93 7.31 6.68 14.34
C GLN A 93 7.69 5.70 15.46
N LEU A 94 8.22 4.53 15.09
CA LEU A 94 8.60 3.49 16.02
C LEU A 94 9.98 2.90 15.68
N PRO A 95 11.06 3.43 16.27
CA PRO A 95 12.40 2.90 16.09
C PRO A 95 12.50 1.42 16.49
N GLY A 96 13.22 0.62 15.70
CA GLY A 96 13.35 -0.82 15.91
C GLY A 96 12.12 -1.64 15.54
N LEU A 97 11.13 -1.05 14.85
CA LEU A 97 9.91 -1.76 14.46
C LEU A 97 10.19 -3.05 13.68
N LEU A 98 11.10 -3.02 12.70
CA LEU A 98 11.39 -4.19 11.86
C LEU A 98 12.05 -5.33 12.67
N ASP A 99 12.83 -5.00 13.69
CA ASP A 99 13.50 -5.98 14.55
C ASP A 99 12.55 -6.56 15.61
N ARG A 100 11.63 -5.73 16.12
CA ARG A 100 10.70 -6.10 17.21
C ARG A 100 9.39 -6.71 16.72
N PHE A 101 8.96 -6.42 15.49
CA PHE A 101 7.72 -6.96 14.94
C PHE A 101 7.69 -8.50 14.90
N PRO A 102 8.76 -9.21 14.48
CA PRO A 102 8.83 -10.66 14.50
C PRO A 102 8.57 -11.29 15.87
N LEU A 103 8.98 -10.60 16.94
CA LEU A 103 8.93 -11.11 18.30
C LEU A 103 7.46 -11.33 18.72
N GLY A 104 7.14 -12.56 19.10
CA GLY A 104 5.78 -13.02 19.44
C GLY A 104 4.86 -13.24 18.24
N ARG A 105 5.35 -13.11 17.00
CA ARG A 105 4.52 -13.24 15.77
C ARG A 105 5.04 -14.27 14.78
N TRP A 106 6.35 -14.44 14.68
CA TRP A 106 6.98 -15.30 13.67
C TRP A 106 7.83 -16.42 14.23
N GLU A 107 7.67 -16.74 15.51
CA GLU A 107 8.22 -17.97 16.08
C GLU A 107 7.84 -19.18 15.22
N PRO A 108 8.72 -20.19 15.09
CA PRO A 108 8.38 -21.40 14.37
C PRO A 108 7.10 -22.05 14.90
N GLY A 109 6.16 -22.34 14.01
CA GLY A 109 4.88 -22.97 14.36
C GLY A 109 3.74 -21.99 14.65
N THR A 110 3.96 -20.67 14.62
CA THR A 110 2.87 -19.70 14.72
C THR A 110 1.92 -19.83 13.53
N GLU A 111 0.63 -19.95 13.82
CA GLU A 111 -0.40 -20.22 12.82
C GLU A 111 -1.21 -18.97 12.46
N PHE A 112 -1.61 -18.91 11.20
CA PHE A 112 -2.52 -17.89 10.66
C PHE A 112 -3.61 -18.57 9.86
N THR A 113 -4.87 -18.18 10.08
CA THR A 113 -5.98 -18.66 9.27
C THR A 113 -6.01 -17.94 7.94
N LEU A 114 -6.03 -18.70 6.84
CA LEU A 114 -6.04 -18.17 5.48
C LEU A 114 -7.47 -18.05 4.94
N PHE A 115 -7.71 -16.96 4.22
CA PHE A 115 -8.96 -16.67 3.54
C PHE A 115 -8.72 -16.35 2.06
N ALA A 116 -9.53 -16.94 1.20
CA ALA A 116 -9.61 -16.60 -0.21
C ALA A 116 -11.07 -16.32 -0.55
N GLN A 117 -11.37 -15.18 -1.19
CA GLN A 117 -12.73 -14.83 -1.61
C GLN A 117 -13.77 -14.96 -0.49
N GLY A 118 -13.42 -14.50 0.72
CA GLY A 118 -14.30 -14.58 1.89
C GLY A 118 -14.40 -15.95 2.56
N VAL A 119 -13.80 -17.02 2.02
CA VAL A 119 -13.85 -18.37 2.63
C VAL A 119 -12.56 -18.79 3.27
N ARG A 120 -12.67 -19.56 4.37
CA ARG A 120 -11.51 -20.23 4.98
C ARG A 120 -10.86 -21.17 3.97
N ALA A 121 -9.65 -20.83 3.56
CA ALA A 121 -8.86 -21.50 2.53
C ALA A 121 -7.84 -22.50 3.11
N GLY A 122 -7.38 -22.27 4.34
CA GLY A 122 -6.34 -23.11 4.95
C GLY A 122 -5.66 -22.47 6.15
N THR A 123 -4.44 -22.89 6.41
CA THR A 123 -3.56 -22.36 7.46
C THR A 123 -2.19 -22.04 6.89
N PHE A 124 -1.60 -20.92 7.32
CA PHE A 124 -0.18 -20.62 7.11
C PHE A 124 0.56 -20.82 8.43
N ILE A 125 1.73 -21.44 8.38
CA ILE A 125 2.53 -21.80 9.55
C ILE A 125 3.96 -21.30 9.33
N THR A 126 4.40 -20.37 10.17
CA THR A 126 5.72 -19.77 10.12
C THR A 126 6.82 -20.79 10.41
N ASP A 127 7.98 -20.62 9.79
CA ASP A 127 9.16 -21.46 10.04
C ASP A 127 10.20 -20.81 10.98
N GLY A 128 9.97 -19.57 11.42
CA GLY A 128 10.93 -18.78 12.21
C GLY A 128 11.70 -17.73 11.40
N THR A 129 11.68 -17.83 10.08
CA THR A 129 12.43 -16.94 9.19
C THR A 129 11.73 -15.59 9.10
N SER A 130 12.49 -14.53 9.34
CA SER A 130 12.04 -13.15 9.21
C SER A 130 12.98 -12.35 8.31
N GLU A 131 12.40 -11.50 7.49
CA GLU A 131 13.07 -10.68 6.50
C GLU A 131 12.41 -9.30 6.44
N VAL A 132 12.99 -8.39 5.67
CA VAL A 132 12.36 -7.10 5.34
C VAL A 132 11.92 -7.15 3.90
N ASP A 133 10.61 -6.99 3.67
CA ASP A 133 10.05 -6.76 2.37
C ASP A 133 10.06 -5.27 2.02
N ALA A 134 10.86 -4.92 1.01
CA ALA A 134 10.92 -3.58 0.42
C ALA A 134 10.16 -3.49 -0.92
N SER A 135 9.25 -4.43 -1.19
CA SER A 135 8.49 -4.46 -2.44
C SER A 135 7.45 -3.34 -2.53
N THR A 136 6.90 -2.90 -1.39
CA THR A 136 5.96 -1.78 -1.27
C THR A 136 6.66 -0.48 -0.85
N CYS A 137 5.97 0.65 -0.96
CA CYS A 137 6.54 1.97 -0.65
C CYS A 137 6.95 2.12 0.82
N GLN A 138 6.37 1.32 1.71
CA GLN A 138 6.80 1.16 3.09
C GLN A 138 7.50 -0.18 3.24
N ALA A 139 8.71 -0.18 3.80
CA ALA A 139 9.37 -1.42 4.18
C ALA A 139 8.56 -2.12 5.27
N ARG A 140 8.25 -3.39 5.05
CA ARG A 140 7.45 -4.21 5.97
C ARG A 140 8.29 -5.37 6.46
N PRO A 141 8.07 -5.83 7.68
CA PRO A 141 8.69 -7.06 8.10
C PRO A 141 7.92 -8.21 7.36
N ARG A 142 8.61 -9.27 6.95
CA ARG A 142 8.08 -10.42 6.21
C ARG A 142 8.48 -11.72 6.89
N ALA A 143 7.59 -12.69 6.94
CA ALA A 143 7.92 -14.05 7.35
C ALA A 143 7.76 -15.04 6.20
N VAL A 144 8.48 -16.16 6.30
CA VAL A 144 8.33 -17.33 5.42
C VAL A 144 7.76 -18.49 6.21
N GLY A 145 7.07 -19.38 5.51
CA GLY A 145 6.47 -20.55 6.12
C GLY A 145 5.81 -21.46 5.10
N ARG A 146 5.12 -22.47 5.61
CA ARG A 146 4.35 -23.40 4.80
C ARG A 146 2.87 -23.09 4.83
N ILE A 147 2.15 -23.53 3.81
CA ILE A 147 0.70 -23.48 3.74
C ILE A 147 0.09 -24.87 3.72
N GLU A 148 -1.03 -25.01 4.41
CA GLU A 148 -1.88 -26.20 4.41
C GLU A 148 -3.25 -25.79 3.90
N LEU A 149 -3.49 -26.04 2.60
CA LEU A 149 -4.69 -25.60 1.90
C LEU A 149 -5.76 -26.67 1.88
N ARG A 150 -7.02 -26.22 1.90
CA ARG A 150 -8.17 -27.06 1.57
C ARG A 150 -8.16 -27.35 0.06
N PRO A 151 -8.71 -28.49 -0.40
CA PRO A 151 -8.71 -28.86 -1.83
C PRO A 151 -9.26 -27.76 -2.75
N GLU A 152 -10.33 -27.09 -2.33
CA GLU A 152 -11.00 -26.01 -3.07
C GLU A 152 -10.10 -24.78 -3.32
N ALA A 153 -9.05 -24.58 -2.51
CA ALA A 153 -8.21 -23.40 -2.52
C ALA A 153 -6.85 -23.63 -3.18
N VAL A 154 -6.55 -24.84 -3.67
CA VAL A 154 -5.23 -25.22 -4.20
C VAL A 154 -4.80 -24.35 -5.40
N SER A 155 -5.75 -23.85 -6.19
CA SER A 155 -5.46 -22.97 -7.33
C SER A 155 -5.16 -21.51 -6.93
N GLN A 156 -5.45 -21.11 -5.69
CA GLN A 156 -5.26 -19.75 -5.23
C GLN A 156 -3.79 -19.45 -4.92
N GLN A 157 -3.36 -18.23 -5.24
CA GLN A 157 -1.98 -17.78 -5.01
C GLN A 157 -1.86 -16.73 -3.90
N ARG A 158 -2.97 -16.07 -3.56
CA ARG A 158 -3.02 -14.96 -2.61
C ARG A 158 -4.15 -15.15 -1.63
N PHE A 159 -3.87 -14.82 -0.39
CA PHE A 159 -4.80 -14.99 0.71
C PHE A 159 -4.72 -13.79 1.63
N LEU A 160 -5.85 -13.42 2.23
CA LEU A 160 -5.83 -12.63 3.46
C LEU A 160 -5.68 -13.57 4.65
N ALA A 161 -5.04 -13.11 5.70
CA ALA A 161 -4.84 -13.91 6.89
C ALA A 161 -5.03 -13.13 8.19
N LEU A 162 -5.49 -13.83 9.20
CA LEU A 162 -5.69 -13.36 10.57
C LEU A 162 -5.10 -14.38 11.54
N THR A 163 -4.74 -13.96 12.74
CA THR A 163 -4.40 -14.92 13.80
C THR A 163 -5.67 -15.70 14.20
N PRO A 164 -5.58 -16.94 14.69
CA PRO A 164 -6.75 -17.74 15.06
C PRO A 164 -7.69 -17.05 16.06
N VAL A 165 -7.14 -16.22 16.97
CA VAL A 165 -7.92 -15.48 17.96
C VAL A 165 -8.67 -14.27 17.39
N ASP A 166 -8.22 -13.77 16.22
CA ASP A 166 -8.81 -12.61 15.54
C ASP A 166 -9.86 -13.01 14.48
N VAL A 167 -10.05 -14.31 14.22
CA VAL A 167 -11.01 -14.78 13.21
C VAL A 167 -12.44 -14.47 13.66
N PRO A 168 -13.24 -13.74 12.85
CA PRO A 168 -14.63 -13.47 13.20
C PRO A 168 -15.47 -14.75 13.28
N SER A 169 -16.35 -14.84 14.29
CA SER A 169 -17.24 -15.99 14.53
C SER A 169 -18.18 -16.31 13.37
N SER A 170 -18.45 -15.34 12.49
CA SER A 170 -19.31 -15.47 11.30
C SER A 170 -18.60 -16.06 10.07
N SER A 171 -17.34 -16.50 10.20
CA SER A 171 -16.55 -17.11 9.12
C SER A 171 -17.03 -18.53 8.78
N GLY A 172 -18.25 -18.65 8.27
CA GLY A 172 -18.84 -19.91 7.79
C GLY A 172 -18.27 -20.37 6.45
N PRO A 173 -18.48 -21.63 6.05
CA PRO A 173 -18.11 -22.09 4.71
C PRO A 173 -19.02 -21.40 3.68
N LEU A 174 -18.44 -20.64 2.74
CA LEU A 174 -19.15 -20.29 1.51
C LEU A 174 -18.83 -21.34 0.45
N THR A 175 -19.84 -21.71 -0.32
CA THR A 175 -19.67 -22.53 -1.51
C THR A 175 -19.15 -21.63 -2.62
N PRO A 176 -17.97 -21.90 -3.22
CA PRO A 176 -17.55 -21.16 -4.39
C PRO A 176 -18.56 -21.41 -5.51
N GLY A 177 -19.23 -20.36 -5.97
CA GLY A 177 -19.83 -20.41 -7.29
C GLY A 177 -18.68 -20.52 -8.29
N LEU A 178 -18.55 -21.67 -8.97
CA LEU A 178 -17.70 -21.74 -10.16
C LEU A 178 -18.28 -20.74 -11.16
N ILE A 179 -17.59 -19.63 -11.39
CA ILE A 179 -18.02 -18.66 -12.37
C ILE A 179 -17.23 -18.92 -13.64
N GLU A 180 -17.95 -19.12 -14.74
CA GLU A 180 -17.31 -19.29 -16.05
C GLU A 180 -16.63 -18.00 -16.52
N ASP A 181 -15.44 -18.16 -17.12
CA ASP A 181 -14.62 -17.04 -17.59
C ASP A 181 -15.26 -16.24 -18.74
N ALA A 182 -16.11 -16.85 -19.56
CA ALA A 182 -16.66 -16.18 -20.75
C ALA A 182 -17.71 -15.10 -20.37
N PRO A 183 -18.73 -15.39 -19.55
CA PRO A 183 -19.65 -14.37 -19.03
C PRO A 183 -18.94 -13.22 -18.30
N LEU A 184 -17.93 -13.52 -17.47
CA LEU A 184 -17.14 -12.50 -16.76
C LEU A 184 -16.42 -11.57 -17.72
N ARG A 185 -15.78 -12.11 -18.77
CA ARG A 185 -15.09 -11.30 -19.78
C ARG A 185 -16.03 -10.38 -20.55
N ALA A 186 -17.23 -10.85 -20.86
CA ALA A 186 -18.27 -10.04 -21.51
C ALA A 186 -18.79 -8.94 -20.56
N ALA A 187 -19.10 -9.29 -19.32
CA ALA A 187 -19.55 -8.34 -18.29
C ALA A 187 -18.53 -7.23 -18.04
N ALA A 188 -17.26 -7.59 -17.83
CA ALA A 188 -16.16 -6.65 -17.70
C ALA A 188 -16.06 -5.68 -18.90
N THR A 189 -16.21 -6.21 -20.13
CA THR A 189 -16.18 -5.39 -21.34
C THR A 189 -17.35 -4.40 -21.36
N GLY A 190 -18.56 -4.85 -21.02
CA GLY A 190 -19.74 -3.99 -20.92
C GLY A 190 -19.61 -2.90 -19.85
N LEU A 191 -19.04 -3.21 -18.69
CA LEU A 191 -18.76 -2.22 -17.65
C LEU A 191 -17.79 -1.13 -18.13
N ALA A 192 -16.69 -1.52 -18.77
CA ALA A 192 -15.75 -0.55 -19.35
C ALA A 192 -16.39 0.29 -20.47
N GLN A 193 -17.26 -0.31 -21.30
CA GLN A 193 -17.98 0.44 -22.34
C GLN A 193 -18.90 1.52 -21.76
N ARG A 194 -19.51 1.26 -20.60
CA ARG A 194 -20.34 2.24 -19.89
C ARG A 194 -19.52 3.31 -19.20
N LEU A 195 -18.47 2.92 -18.48
CA LEU A 195 -17.75 3.82 -17.58
C LEU A 195 -16.66 4.65 -18.27
N ILE A 196 -15.98 4.16 -19.31
CA ILE A 196 -14.93 4.93 -20.00
C ILE A 196 -15.42 6.27 -20.57
N PRO A 197 -16.58 6.35 -21.25
CA PRO A 197 -17.08 7.62 -21.79
C PRO A 197 -17.33 8.67 -20.70
N GLU A 198 -17.79 8.25 -19.53
CA GLU A 198 -18.09 9.15 -18.40
C GLU A 198 -16.85 9.81 -17.80
N MET A 199 -15.65 9.35 -18.18
CA MET A 199 -14.36 9.83 -17.68
C MET A 199 -13.70 10.87 -18.60
N GLY A 200 -14.29 11.13 -19.78
CA GLY A 200 -13.80 12.14 -20.72
C GLY A 200 -12.38 11.89 -21.25
N VAL A 201 -11.96 10.61 -21.35
CA VAL A 201 -10.65 10.22 -21.89
C VAL A 201 -10.72 9.69 -23.31
N GLN A 202 -9.55 9.61 -23.92
CA GLN A 202 -9.38 8.93 -25.19
C GLN A 202 -9.88 7.49 -25.10
N TRP A 203 -10.76 7.13 -26.04
CA TRP A 203 -11.25 5.76 -26.18
C TRP A 203 -10.11 4.81 -26.59
N PRO A 204 -9.97 3.64 -25.94
CA PRO A 204 -8.95 2.68 -26.30
C PRO A 204 -9.30 2.00 -27.64
N PRO A 205 -8.30 1.60 -28.46
CA PRO A 205 -8.56 0.87 -29.70
C PRO A 205 -9.32 -0.44 -29.49
N SER A 206 -9.13 -1.08 -28.33
CA SER A 206 -9.82 -2.30 -27.94
C SER A 206 -9.89 -2.39 -26.41
N ILE A 207 -11.10 -2.52 -25.86
CA ILE A 207 -11.32 -2.70 -24.42
C ILE A 207 -10.71 -4.02 -23.92
N PRO A 208 -10.91 -5.17 -24.59
CA PRO A 208 -10.24 -6.41 -24.19
C PRO A 208 -8.72 -6.29 -24.15
N ALA A 209 -8.11 -5.51 -25.05
CA ALA A 209 -6.65 -5.35 -25.11
C ALA A 209 -6.06 -4.55 -23.93
N ILE A 210 -6.88 -3.70 -23.29
CA ILE A 210 -6.46 -2.91 -22.14
C ILE A 210 -6.85 -3.56 -20.81
N ARG A 211 -7.61 -4.66 -20.81
CA ARG A 211 -7.90 -5.42 -19.59
C ARG A 211 -6.64 -6.13 -19.11
N ARG A 212 -6.22 -5.85 -17.89
CA ARG A 212 -4.98 -6.37 -17.29
C ARG A 212 -5.20 -7.39 -16.20
N ASP A 213 -6.33 -7.31 -15.52
CA ASP A 213 -6.70 -8.22 -14.45
C ASP A 213 -8.22 -8.38 -14.43
N LEU A 214 -8.69 -9.59 -14.15
CA LEU A 214 -10.09 -9.95 -14.03
C LEU A 214 -10.19 -11.13 -13.06
N GLN A 215 -10.86 -10.92 -11.94
CA GLN A 215 -11.03 -11.92 -10.90
C GLN A 215 -12.52 -12.07 -10.58
N PRO A 216 -13.05 -13.30 -10.51
CA PRO A 216 -14.29 -13.54 -9.81
C PRO A 216 -14.10 -13.23 -8.32
N ILE A 217 -15.10 -12.60 -7.72
CA ILE A 217 -15.09 -12.29 -6.28
C ILE A 217 -16.46 -12.55 -5.67
N VAL A 218 -16.55 -12.51 -4.35
CA VAL A 218 -17.81 -12.48 -3.61
C VAL A 218 -17.81 -11.19 -2.82
N LEU A 219 -18.83 -10.34 -3.01
CA LEU A 219 -18.92 -9.00 -2.41
C LEU A 219 -19.95 -8.91 -1.28
N GLU A 220 -20.72 -9.97 -1.06
CA GLU A 220 -21.62 -10.13 0.07
C GLU A 220 -21.48 -11.56 0.58
N SER A 221 -21.44 -11.76 1.90
CA SER A 221 -21.34 -13.11 2.47
C SER A 221 -22.54 -13.97 2.06
N GLY A 222 -22.30 -15.00 1.26
CA GLY A 222 -23.35 -15.86 0.69
C GLY A 222 -24.08 -15.26 -0.50
N GLY A 223 -23.65 -14.08 -0.97
CA GLY A 223 -24.20 -13.38 -2.12
C GLY A 223 -23.73 -13.95 -3.46
N ALA A 224 -24.24 -13.35 -4.53
CA ALA A 224 -23.88 -13.74 -5.88
C ALA A 224 -22.41 -13.40 -6.20
N ALA A 225 -21.86 -14.16 -7.14
CA ALA A 225 -20.57 -13.90 -7.74
C ALA A 225 -20.46 -12.46 -8.28
N GLY A 226 -19.57 -11.65 -7.70
CA GLY A 226 -19.12 -10.39 -8.26
C GLY A 226 -17.91 -10.55 -9.18
N LEU A 227 -17.38 -9.41 -9.63
CA LEU A 227 -16.09 -9.35 -10.31
C LEU A 227 -15.26 -8.14 -9.85
N ALA A 228 -13.94 -8.33 -9.83
CA ALA A 228 -12.95 -7.25 -9.79
C ALA A 228 -12.24 -7.20 -11.14
N VAL A 229 -12.08 -6.02 -11.72
CA VAL A 229 -11.42 -5.86 -13.02
C VAL A 229 -10.57 -4.60 -13.08
N SER A 230 -9.38 -4.72 -13.66
CA SER A 230 -8.47 -3.60 -13.92
C SER A 230 -8.25 -3.43 -15.41
N PHE A 231 -8.47 -2.21 -15.91
CA PHE A 231 -8.15 -1.78 -17.26
C PHE A 231 -7.03 -0.74 -17.21
N VAL A 232 -6.03 -0.86 -18.08
CA VAL A 232 -4.91 0.09 -18.19
C VAL A 232 -4.63 0.39 -19.66
N TYR A 233 -4.79 1.66 -20.03
CA TYR A 233 -4.47 2.17 -21.37
C TYR A 233 -3.14 2.93 -21.35
N GLY A 234 -2.31 2.72 -22.38
CA GLY A 234 -1.05 3.44 -22.55
C GLY A 234 0.07 3.00 -21.61
N ASP A 235 -0.11 1.91 -20.87
CA ASP A 235 0.88 1.38 -19.91
C ASP A 235 0.55 -0.07 -19.45
N GLY A 236 1.14 -0.53 -18.33
CA GLY A 236 0.82 -1.77 -17.62
C GLY A 236 0.74 -1.62 -16.08
N LEU A 237 0.41 -2.72 -15.41
CA LEU A 237 0.39 -2.84 -13.94
C LEU A 237 1.80 -3.13 -13.40
N VAL A 238 2.66 -2.13 -13.50
CA VAL A 238 4.07 -2.19 -13.11
C VAL A 238 4.47 -0.86 -12.47
N VAL A 239 5.48 -0.86 -11.59
CA VAL A 239 6.05 0.39 -11.07
C VAL A 239 6.89 1.04 -12.17
N GLY A 240 6.77 2.36 -12.30
CA GLY A 240 7.50 3.15 -13.28
C GLY A 240 6.63 4.22 -13.94
N PRO A 241 7.22 5.26 -14.55
CA PRO A 241 6.46 6.23 -15.33
C PRO A 241 5.76 5.52 -16.50
N PRO A 242 4.57 5.97 -16.92
CA PRO A 242 3.83 5.29 -17.96
C PRO A 242 4.48 5.44 -19.32
N THR A 243 4.23 4.45 -20.17
CA THR A 243 4.75 4.44 -21.55
C THR A 243 4.20 5.59 -22.40
N ARG A 244 3.01 6.11 -22.06
CA ARG A 244 2.36 7.22 -22.77
C ARG A 244 1.86 8.29 -21.79
N ARG A 245 1.91 9.56 -22.23
CA ARG A 245 1.40 10.71 -21.44
C ARG A 245 -0.10 10.65 -21.16
N LEU A 246 -0.90 10.09 -22.07
CA LEU A 246 -2.35 9.95 -21.92
C LEU A 246 -2.75 8.61 -21.29
N ALA A 247 -1.84 7.98 -20.52
CA ALA A 247 -2.14 6.73 -19.84
C ALA A 247 -3.19 6.93 -18.74
N TYR A 248 -4.03 5.93 -18.55
CA TYR A 248 -5.03 5.91 -17.50
C TYR A 248 -5.32 4.47 -17.06
N SER A 249 -5.86 4.33 -15.85
CA SER A 249 -6.45 3.08 -15.37
C SER A 249 -7.90 3.25 -14.93
N LEU A 250 -8.66 2.18 -15.08
CA LEU A 250 -10.00 2.03 -14.51
C LEU A 250 -10.05 0.68 -13.79
N PHE A 251 -10.17 0.73 -12.47
CA PHE A 251 -10.46 -0.42 -11.63
C PHE A 251 -11.94 -0.40 -11.24
N ILE A 252 -12.61 -1.55 -11.28
CA ILE A 252 -14.04 -1.69 -10.97
C ILE A 252 -14.25 -2.90 -10.07
N LEU A 253 -15.04 -2.72 -9.02
CA LEU A 253 -15.75 -3.80 -8.33
C LEU A 253 -17.21 -3.78 -8.76
N ALA A 254 -17.76 -4.95 -9.08
CA ALA A 254 -19.13 -5.07 -9.51
C ALA A 254 -19.80 -6.32 -8.93
N GLU A 255 -21.08 -6.20 -8.64
CA GLU A 255 -21.94 -7.27 -8.12
C GLU A 255 -22.79 -7.86 -9.26
N ALA A 256 -23.06 -9.17 -9.19
CA ALA A 256 -24.03 -9.77 -10.10
C ALA A 256 -25.46 -9.50 -9.61
N THR A 257 -26.25 -8.92 -10.49
CA THR A 257 -27.72 -8.89 -10.40
C THR A 257 -28.29 -9.99 -11.29
N PRO A 258 -29.59 -10.34 -11.18
CA PRO A 258 -30.22 -11.32 -12.08
C PRO A 258 -30.09 -10.99 -13.57
N ALA A 259 -29.88 -9.72 -13.94
CA ALA A 259 -29.86 -9.27 -15.33
C ALA A 259 -28.46 -8.92 -15.85
N ARG A 260 -27.56 -8.43 -15.00
CA ARG A 260 -26.23 -7.91 -15.38
C ARG A 260 -25.30 -7.74 -14.18
N TYR A 261 -24.05 -7.40 -14.45
CA TYR A 261 -23.15 -6.89 -13.42
C TYR A 261 -23.31 -5.38 -13.25
N GLU A 262 -23.46 -4.93 -12.01
CA GLU A 262 -23.52 -3.50 -11.67
C GLU A 262 -22.29 -3.09 -10.88
N PRO A 263 -21.62 -1.98 -11.26
CA PRO A 263 -20.49 -1.49 -10.49
C PRO A 263 -20.99 -1.04 -9.13
N VAL A 264 -20.22 -1.31 -8.08
CA VAL A 264 -20.43 -0.79 -6.72
C VAL A 264 -19.33 0.18 -6.33
N PHE A 265 -18.16 0.03 -6.94
CA PHE A 265 -17.01 0.90 -6.77
C PHE A 265 -16.21 1.01 -8.07
N ALA A 266 -15.71 2.19 -8.37
CA ALA A 266 -14.72 2.40 -9.41
C ALA A 266 -13.60 3.32 -8.92
N TRP A 267 -12.36 2.94 -9.22
CA TRP A 267 -11.17 3.79 -9.07
C TRP A 267 -10.61 4.09 -10.44
N TYR A 268 -10.80 5.34 -10.84
CA TYR A 268 -10.27 5.91 -12.06
C TYR A 268 -9.06 6.80 -11.77
N GLN A 269 -8.01 6.62 -12.57
CA GLN A 269 -6.78 7.41 -12.47
C GLN A 269 -6.30 7.81 -13.85
N ARG A 270 -6.14 9.12 -14.08
CA ARG A 270 -5.40 9.66 -15.22
C ARG A 270 -3.99 10.02 -14.81
N TYR A 271 -3.04 9.65 -15.65
CA TYR A 271 -1.65 10.02 -15.41
C TYR A 271 -1.42 11.53 -15.48
N ASP A 272 -1.97 12.18 -16.51
CA ASP A 272 -1.72 13.59 -16.83
C ASP A 272 -2.25 14.59 -15.79
N SER A 273 -3.14 14.16 -14.89
CA SER A 273 -3.70 15.02 -13.84
C SER A 273 -3.02 14.88 -12.48
N ARG A 274 -2.65 13.65 -12.08
CA ARG A 274 -2.31 13.31 -10.68
C ARG A 274 -1.14 12.33 -10.55
N GLY A 275 -0.53 11.93 -11.67
CA GLY A 275 0.47 10.86 -11.68
C GLY A 275 -0.15 9.47 -11.70
N LYS A 276 0.69 8.45 -11.57
CA LYS A 276 0.27 7.04 -11.71
C LYS A 276 -0.17 6.45 -10.37
N ALA A 277 -1.32 5.79 -10.37
CA ALA A 277 -1.88 5.02 -9.25
C ALA A 277 -2.85 3.98 -9.82
N PHE A 278 -2.32 2.90 -10.40
CA PHE A 278 -3.10 1.91 -11.14
C PHE A 278 -3.40 0.69 -10.26
N PRO A 279 -4.66 0.47 -9.84
CA PRO A 279 -4.98 -0.61 -8.91
C PRO A 279 -5.07 -1.99 -9.59
N ARG A 280 -4.81 -3.03 -8.81
CA ARG A 280 -5.02 -4.46 -9.11
C ARG A 280 -5.62 -5.13 -7.87
N PHE A 281 -6.56 -6.05 -8.08
CA PHE A 281 -7.11 -6.84 -6.97
C PHE A 281 -6.11 -7.90 -6.49
N LEU A 282 -6.00 -8.07 -5.17
CA LEU A 282 -5.18 -9.14 -4.57
C LEU A 282 -6.03 -10.23 -3.93
N ALA A 283 -6.91 -9.87 -2.99
CA ALA A 283 -7.72 -10.79 -2.21
C ALA A 283 -8.87 -10.05 -1.49
N ALA A 284 -9.86 -10.78 -1.00
CA ALA A 284 -10.98 -10.22 -0.24
C ALA A 284 -11.41 -11.12 0.92
N HIS A 285 -11.80 -10.50 2.05
CA HIS A 285 -12.30 -11.16 3.24
C HIS A 285 -13.06 -10.18 4.15
N ASP A 286 -14.11 -10.64 4.81
CA ASP A 286 -14.84 -9.90 5.84
C ASP A 286 -14.05 -9.94 7.16
N ALA A 287 -13.01 -9.11 7.25
CA ALA A 287 -12.11 -9.10 8.40
C ALA A 287 -12.79 -8.63 9.70
N HIS A 288 -13.93 -7.93 9.58
CA HIS A 288 -14.68 -7.38 10.70
C HIS A 288 -15.90 -8.24 11.09
N GLY A 289 -16.23 -9.27 10.30
CA GLY A 289 -17.38 -10.13 10.52
C GLY A 289 -18.73 -9.43 10.33
N ILE A 290 -18.79 -8.36 9.54
CA ILE A 290 -19.99 -7.51 9.35
C ILE A 290 -20.87 -7.95 8.18
N GLY A 291 -20.54 -9.05 7.50
CA GLY A 291 -21.31 -9.65 6.42
C GLY A 291 -20.92 -9.19 5.02
N ALA A 292 -19.92 -8.32 4.90
CA ALA A 292 -19.42 -7.84 3.61
C ALA A 292 -17.88 -7.81 3.61
N PRO A 293 -17.21 -8.28 2.56
CA PRO A 293 -15.78 -8.40 2.53
C PRO A 293 -15.10 -7.08 2.19
N ASP A 294 -13.94 -6.89 2.80
CA ASP A 294 -12.98 -5.86 2.45
C ASP A 294 -12.07 -6.40 1.35
N ALA A 295 -11.89 -5.64 0.26
CA ALA A 295 -11.03 -5.99 -0.86
C ALA A 295 -9.67 -5.32 -0.74
N LEU A 296 -8.61 -6.13 -0.70
CA LEU A 296 -7.23 -5.68 -0.73
C LEU A 296 -6.76 -5.48 -2.17
N LEU A 297 -6.20 -4.31 -2.43
CA LEU A 297 -5.66 -3.87 -3.70
C LEU A 297 -4.15 -3.65 -3.59
N GLU A 298 -3.44 -3.95 -4.66
CA GLU A 298 -2.10 -3.45 -4.93
C GLU A 298 -2.20 -2.31 -5.94
N VAL A 299 -1.55 -1.18 -5.65
CA VAL A 299 -1.62 0.01 -6.49
C VAL A 299 -0.23 0.34 -7.02
N PHE A 300 -0.10 0.42 -8.34
CA PHE A 300 1.17 0.68 -9.03
C PHE A 300 1.32 2.16 -9.34
N GLY A 301 2.34 2.80 -8.77
CA GLY A 301 2.71 4.18 -9.11
C GLY A 301 4.01 4.30 -9.89
N GLU A 302 4.55 5.52 -9.92
CA GLU A 302 5.75 5.83 -10.71
C GLU A 302 7.04 5.35 -10.04
N SER A 303 7.15 5.53 -8.73
CA SER A 303 8.38 5.23 -7.98
C SER A 303 8.24 4.02 -7.06
N ALA A 304 7.01 3.67 -6.69
CA ALA A 304 6.72 2.57 -5.80
C ALA A 304 5.32 2.01 -6.08
N ARG A 305 5.02 0.87 -5.46
CA ARG A 305 3.68 0.32 -5.30
C ARG A 305 3.26 0.37 -3.84
N TRP A 306 1.97 0.36 -3.57
CA TRP A 306 1.43 0.38 -2.21
C TRP A 306 0.19 -0.49 -2.09
N LEU A 307 -0.22 -0.77 -0.87
CA LEU A 307 -1.46 -1.47 -0.58
C LEU A 307 -2.58 -0.48 -0.28
N ALA A 308 -3.80 -0.85 -0.66
CA ALA A 308 -5.02 -0.14 -0.31
C ALA A 308 -6.14 -1.14 -0.02
N ILE A 309 -7.04 -0.80 0.90
CA ILE A 309 -8.22 -1.61 1.19
C ILE A 309 -9.45 -0.79 0.82
N VAL A 310 -10.35 -1.40 0.07
CA VAL A 310 -11.67 -0.85 -0.23
C VAL A 310 -12.74 -1.75 0.35
N GLY A 311 -13.78 -1.17 0.92
CA GLY A 311 -14.84 -1.91 1.58
C GLY A 311 -16.06 -1.05 1.82
N PRO A 312 -17.20 -1.66 2.18
CA PRO A 312 -18.41 -0.93 2.50
C PRO A 312 -18.29 -0.24 3.86
N GLN A 313 -18.50 1.08 3.88
CA GLN A 313 -18.66 1.86 5.10
C GLN A 313 -19.94 2.68 4.98
N GLU A 314 -20.84 2.52 5.95
CA GLU A 314 -22.15 3.21 5.97
C GLU A 314 -22.98 2.96 4.70
N GLY A 315 -22.90 1.74 4.15
CA GLY A 315 -23.64 1.34 2.95
C GLY A 315 -23.02 1.81 1.63
N GLN A 316 -21.81 2.38 1.64
CA GLN A 316 -21.10 2.78 0.42
C GLN A 316 -19.68 2.23 0.40
N TRP A 317 -19.28 1.67 -0.74
CA TRP A 317 -17.91 1.24 -0.97
C TRP A 317 -16.96 2.43 -1.02
N ARG A 318 -15.88 2.40 -0.24
CA ARG A 318 -14.86 3.46 -0.27
C ARG A 318 -13.48 2.92 0.07
N VAL A 319 -12.45 3.74 -0.13
CA VAL A 319 -11.10 3.43 0.34
C VAL A 319 -11.08 3.56 1.86
N LEU A 320 -10.91 2.44 2.55
CA LEU A 320 -10.84 2.36 4.02
C LEU A 320 -9.40 2.53 4.52
N PHE A 321 -8.43 2.18 3.68
CA PHE A 321 -7.01 2.26 4.00
C PHE A 321 -6.16 2.41 2.73
N GLN A 322 -5.04 3.10 2.87
CA GLN A 322 -3.92 3.04 1.93
C GLN A 322 -2.63 3.34 2.69
N ASP A 323 -1.50 2.85 2.18
CA ASP A 323 -0.20 3.24 2.72
C ASP A 323 0.03 4.74 2.55
N GLY A 324 0.60 5.39 3.57
CA GLY A 324 0.76 6.84 3.60
C GLY A 324 1.69 7.39 2.50
N CYS A 325 2.56 6.56 1.96
CA CYS A 325 3.44 6.90 0.83
C CYS A 325 2.77 6.76 -0.54
N GLY A 326 1.56 6.21 -0.62
CA GLY A 326 0.81 6.08 -1.85
C GLY A 326 0.24 7.40 -2.35
N VAL A 327 0.13 7.55 -3.67
CA VAL A 327 -0.61 8.68 -4.26
C VAL A 327 -2.10 8.41 -4.07
N PRO A 328 -2.85 9.26 -3.34
CA PRO A 328 -4.27 9.06 -3.19
C PRO A 328 -4.98 9.18 -4.53
N ALA A 329 -6.04 8.39 -4.71
CA ALA A 329 -6.98 8.61 -5.79
C ALA A 329 -7.50 10.05 -5.75
N SER A 330 -7.73 10.67 -6.91
CA SER A 330 -8.48 11.92 -6.93
C SER A 330 -9.89 11.70 -6.39
N ALA A 331 -10.45 12.65 -5.64
CA ALA A 331 -11.83 12.58 -5.16
C ALA A 331 -12.82 12.32 -6.32
N ASP A 332 -12.61 12.97 -7.47
CA ASP A 332 -13.42 12.77 -8.69
C ASP A 332 -13.15 11.43 -9.41
N GLY A 333 -12.07 10.74 -9.02
CA GLY A 333 -11.64 9.45 -9.56
C GLY A 333 -12.19 8.27 -8.76
N LEU A 334 -12.64 8.48 -7.53
CA LEU A 334 -13.36 7.48 -6.75
C LEU A 334 -14.85 7.65 -7.00
N ARG A 335 -15.50 6.61 -7.50
CA ARG A 335 -16.94 6.58 -7.70
C ARG A 335 -17.55 5.41 -6.94
N THR A 336 -18.64 5.71 -6.26
CA THR A 336 -19.45 4.75 -5.52
C THR A 336 -20.81 4.69 -6.17
N PHE A 337 -21.39 3.52 -6.25
CA PHE A 337 -22.70 3.32 -6.86
C PHE A 337 -23.67 2.83 -5.78
N PRO A 338 -24.96 3.19 -5.89
CA PRO A 338 -25.98 2.81 -4.92
C PRO A 338 -26.33 1.32 -4.97
#